data_AF-A0A178AVM6-F1
#
_entry.id   AF-A0A178AVM6-F1
#
_cell.length_a   1.000
_cell.length_b   1.000
_cell.length_c   1.000
_cell.angle_alpha   90.00
_cell.angle_beta   90.00
_cell.angle_gamma   90.00
#
_symmetry.space_group_name_H-M   'P 1'
#
loop_
_entity.id
_entity.type
_entity.pdbx_description
1 polymer ?
#
loop_
_entity_poly.entity_id
_entity_poly.type
_entity_poly.pdbx_seq_one_letter_code
_entity_poly.pdbx_strand_id
1 'polypeptide(L)'
;MKQLIVDTSLVGPIFSSPTTVESINRITKWLNTCTSKHERCPPGDAKSLPTRVVDIFQNPPKLIADIDLHGKYACLSHCWGGLTPCKTTKALLSSHMTGLNWTEIPPTFKDAITITRNLQIKYLWIDSLCIIQDDGEDWTCEAQKMGSYY
;
A
#
# COMPACT_ATOMS: atom_id res chain seq x y z
N MET A 1 -25.89 -4.24 25.85
CA MET A 1 -24.42 -4.26 25.94
C MET A 1 -23.89 -5.28 24.95
N LYS A 2 -23.31 -4.85 23.82
CA LYS A 2 -22.64 -5.79 22.89
C LYS A 2 -21.22 -6.00 23.39
N GLN A 3 -20.94 -7.22 23.85
CA GLN A 3 -19.64 -7.63 24.33
C GLN A 3 -18.65 -7.55 23.16
N LEU A 4 -17.65 -6.67 23.27
CA LEU A 4 -16.49 -6.68 22.38
C LEU A 4 -15.73 -7.97 22.70
N ILE A 5 -15.92 -9.00 21.86
CA ILE A 5 -15.05 -10.17 21.86
C ILE A 5 -13.71 -9.67 21.33
N VAL A 6 -12.75 -9.47 22.24
CA VAL A 6 -11.35 -9.33 21.85
C VAL A 6 -10.92 -10.73 21.43
N ASP A 7 -10.84 -10.96 20.13
CA ASP A 7 -10.36 -12.23 19.59
C ASP A 7 -8.87 -12.40 19.95
N THR A 8 -8.61 -13.10 21.04
CA THR A 8 -7.24 -13.40 21.51
C THR A 8 -6.47 -14.30 20.55
N SER A 9 -7.11 -14.84 19.49
CA SER A 9 -6.42 -15.57 18.41
C SER A 9 -5.59 -14.66 17.48
N LEU A 10 -5.73 -13.33 17.61
CA LEU A 10 -4.89 -12.34 16.94
C LEU A 10 -3.55 -12.10 17.65
N VAL A 11 -3.36 -12.60 18.87
CA VAL A 11 -2.09 -12.44 19.60
C VAL A 11 -1.21 -13.65 19.33
N GLY A 12 -0.27 -13.50 18.39
CA GLY A 12 0.74 -14.51 18.05
C GLY A 12 2.16 -14.03 18.34
N PRO A 13 3.18 -14.92 18.28
CA PRO A 13 4.58 -14.53 18.48
C PRO A 13 4.99 -13.41 17.54
N ILE A 14 5.77 -12.45 18.04
CA ILE A 14 6.41 -11.42 17.21
C ILE A 14 7.54 -12.09 16.44
N PHE A 15 7.45 -12.06 15.11
CA PHE A 15 8.49 -12.61 14.24
C PHE A 15 9.62 -11.59 14.04
N SER A 16 10.80 -12.06 13.64
CA SER A 16 11.99 -11.23 13.46
C SER A 16 11.88 -10.20 12.33
N SER A 17 11.00 -10.42 11.36
CA SER A 17 10.77 -9.52 10.23
C SER A 17 9.30 -9.62 9.73
N PRO A 18 8.72 -8.53 9.19
CA PRO A 18 7.38 -8.57 8.60
C PRO A 18 7.32 -9.39 7.29
N THR A 19 8.47 -9.70 6.67
CA THR A 19 8.57 -10.44 5.41
C THR A 19 8.93 -11.92 5.58
N THR A 20 9.00 -12.46 6.80
CA THR A 20 9.21 -13.90 6.99
C THR A 20 8.00 -14.71 6.51
N VAL A 21 8.21 -15.98 6.17
CA VAL A 21 7.15 -16.89 5.73
C VAL A 21 6.03 -16.98 6.78
N GLU A 22 6.37 -16.99 8.06
CA GLU A 22 5.41 -17.04 9.16
C GLU A 22 4.58 -15.75 9.26
N SER A 23 5.20 -14.58 9.08
CA SER A 23 4.52 -13.28 9.01
C SER A 23 3.54 -13.24 7.84
N ILE A 24 4.00 -13.65 6.64
CA ILE A 24 3.17 -13.69 5.43
C ILE A 24 1.99 -14.67 5.60
N ASN A 25 2.24 -15.86 6.13
CA ASN A 25 1.19 -16.84 6.39
C ASN A 25 0.15 -16.32 7.38
N ARG A 26 0.60 -15.61 8.43
CA ARG A 26 -0.29 -15.00 9.41
C ARG A 26 -1.17 -13.92 8.79
N ILE A 27 -0.57 -12.97 8.06
CA ILE A 27 -1.31 -11.88 7.41
C ILE A 27 -2.30 -12.45 6.39
N THR A 28 -1.88 -13.44 5.59
CA THR A 28 -2.76 -14.14 4.64
C THR A 28 -3.95 -14.79 5.34
N LYS A 29 -3.72 -15.49 6.45
CA LYS A 29 -4.79 -16.10 7.26
C LYS A 29 -5.74 -15.06 7.82
N TRP A 30 -5.22 -13.95 8.36
CA TRP A 30 -6.04 -12.86 8.89
C TRP A 30 -6.88 -12.20 7.81
N LEU A 31 -6.29 -11.88 6.66
CA LEU A 31 -6.99 -11.29 5.54
C LEU A 31 -8.09 -12.21 5.00
N ASN A 32 -7.80 -13.50 4.84
CA ASN A 32 -8.79 -14.49 4.42
C ASN A 32 -9.93 -14.63 5.45
N THR A 33 -9.60 -14.64 6.74
CA THR A 33 -10.61 -14.70 7.81
C THR A 33 -11.51 -13.46 7.77
N CYS A 34 -10.91 -12.28 7.65
CA CYS A 34 -11.61 -11.01 7.56
C CYS A 34 -12.58 -10.99 6.38
N THR A 35 -12.08 -11.28 5.18
CA THR A 35 -12.86 -11.16 3.93
C THR A 35 -13.88 -12.28 3.71
N SER A 36 -13.72 -13.45 4.33
CA SER A 36 -14.65 -14.58 4.13
C SER A 36 -15.63 -14.81 5.29
N LYS A 37 -15.32 -14.32 6.50
CA LYS A 37 -16.14 -14.61 7.69
C LYS A 37 -16.80 -13.40 8.32
N HIS A 38 -16.29 -12.19 8.11
CA HIS A 38 -16.87 -10.99 8.74
C HIS A 38 -17.87 -10.32 7.80
N GLU A 39 -19.14 -10.25 8.21
CA GLU A 39 -20.20 -9.57 7.46
C GLU A 39 -19.89 -8.08 7.20
N ARG A 40 -19.15 -7.43 8.11
CA ARG A 40 -18.77 -6.01 8.02
C ARG A 40 -17.47 -5.76 7.26
N CYS A 41 -16.78 -6.82 6.84
CA CYS A 41 -15.54 -6.71 6.08
C CYS A 41 -15.71 -7.47 4.77
N PRO A 42 -16.59 -6.99 3.87
CA PRO A 42 -16.82 -7.66 2.60
C PRO A 42 -15.50 -7.80 1.82
N PRO A 43 -15.38 -8.80 0.95
CA PRO A 43 -14.24 -8.92 0.05
C PRO A 43 -13.99 -7.59 -0.66
N GLY A 44 -12.73 -7.17 -0.74
CA GLY A 44 -12.39 -6.00 -1.56
C GLY A 44 -12.65 -6.31 -3.03
N ASP A 45 -13.71 -5.74 -3.59
CA ASP A 45 -13.99 -5.76 -5.02
C ASP A 45 -12.99 -4.89 -5.79
N ALA A 46 -12.85 -5.15 -7.09
CA ALA A 46 -12.08 -4.27 -7.96
C ALA A 46 -12.76 -2.89 -7.99
N LYS A 47 -12.05 -1.86 -7.54
CA LYS A 47 -12.49 -0.47 -7.56
C LYS A 47 -11.66 0.31 -8.55
N SER A 48 -12.14 1.49 -8.95
CA SER A 48 -11.31 2.48 -9.62
C SER A 48 -10.10 2.76 -8.74
N LEU A 49 -8.92 2.73 -9.35
CA LEU A 49 -7.67 2.99 -8.61
C LEU A 49 -7.55 4.48 -8.27
N PRO A 50 -6.77 4.82 -7.23
CA PRO A 50 -6.28 6.18 -7.03
C PRO A 50 -5.67 6.76 -8.32
N THR A 51 -5.62 8.09 -8.42
CA THR A 51 -5.07 8.79 -9.60
C THR A 51 -3.67 8.29 -9.98
N ARG A 52 -2.87 7.89 -8.99
CA ARG A 52 -1.60 7.19 -9.18
C ARG A 52 -1.45 6.04 -8.20
N VAL A 53 -0.84 4.95 -8.67
CA VAL A 53 -0.44 3.80 -7.84
C VAL A 53 0.91 3.29 -8.29
N VAL A 54 1.60 2.54 -7.42
CA VAL A 54 2.80 1.79 -7.79
C VAL A 54 2.36 0.42 -8.32
N ASP A 55 2.67 0.11 -9.58
CA ASP A 55 2.62 -1.26 -10.10
C ASP A 55 3.84 -2.02 -9.59
N ILE A 56 3.62 -2.86 -8.58
CA ILE A 56 4.68 -3.60 -7.92
C ILE A 56 5.04 -4.89 -8.66
N PHE A 57 4.31 -5.29 -9.70
CA PHE A 57 4.62 -6.49 -10.47
C PHE A 57 5.62 -6.21 -11.61
N GLN A 58 5.86 -4.93 -11.90
CA GLN A 58 6.95 -4.50 -12.78
C GLN A 58 8.31 -4.66 -12.09
N ASN A 59 9.36 -4.80 -12.91
CA ASN A 59 10.75 -4.87 -12.43
C ASN A 59 11.63 -3.86 -13.20
N PRO A 60 12.02 -2.74 -12.58
CA PRO A 60 11.67 -2.31 -11.22
C PRO A 60 10.19 -1.93 -11.06
N PRO A 61 9.64 -1.91 -9.82
CA PRO A 61 8.32 -1.33 -9.55
C PRO A 61 8.24 0.09 -10.10
N LYS A 62 7.08 0.52 -10.60
CA LYS A 62 6.95 1.85 -11.22
C LYS A 62 5.61 2.51 -10.91
N LEU A 63 5.60 3.83 -10.92
CA LEU A 63 4.38 4.61 -10.78
C LEU A 63 3.57 4.55 -12.08
N ILE A 64 2.26 4.40 -11.98
CA ILE A 64 1.34 4.49 -13.12
C ILE A 64 0.21 5.46 -12.79
N ALA A 65 -0.22 6.20 -13.80
CA ALA A 65 -1.33 7.15 -13.74
C ALA A 65 -2.20 6.93 -14.98
N ASP A 66 -3.27 6.17 -14.83
CA ASP A 66 -4.19 5.86 -15.92
C ASP A 66 -5.62 5.90 -15.37
N ILE A 67 -6.48 6.64 -16.08
CA ILE A 67 -7.77 7.13 -15.61
C ILE A 67 -8.82 6.02 -15.49
N ASP A 68 -8.63 4.91 -16.21
CA ASP A 68 -9.61 3.82 -16.30
C ASP A 68 -9.14 2.53 -15.62
N LEU A 69 -8.09 2.59 -14.80
CA LEU A 69 -7.61 1.40 -14.10
C LEU A 69 -8.55 0.98 -12.97
N HIS A 70 -8.89 -0.30 -13.00
CA HIS A 70 -9.65 -0.97 -11.96
C HIS A 70 -8.85 -2.13 -11.39
N GLY A 71 -8.90 -2.30 -10.07
CA GLY A 71 -8.19 -3.40 -9.43
C GLY A 71 -8.21 -3.35 -7.92
N LYS A 72 -7.54 -4.34 -7.33
CA LYS A 72 -7.24 -4.35 -5.89
C LYS A 72 -5.91 -3.68 -5.66
N TYR A 73 -5.86 -2.84 -4.64
CA TYR A 73 -4.64 -2.20 -4.17
C TYR A 73 -4.58 -2.28 -2.65
N ALA A 74 -3.37 -2.14 -2.11
CA ALA A 74 -3.14 -1.93 -0.70
C ALA A 74 -2.68 -0.49 -0.47
N CYS A 75 -2.97 0.08 0.70
CA CYS A 75 -2.40 1.36 1.14
C CYS A 75 -1.36 1.11 2.23
N LEU A 76 -0.21 1.76 2.12
CA LEU A 76 0.75 1.85 3.23
C LEU A 76 0.51 3.16 3.99
N SER A 77 0.00 3.05 5.21
CA SER A 77 0.05 4.16 6.18
C SER A 77 1.37 4.10 6.93
N HIS A 78 2.15 5.18 6.88
CA HIS A 78 3.46 5.26 7.53
C HIS A 78 3.78 6.69 7.97
N CYS A 79 4.62 6.83 8.98
CA CYS A 79 5.22 8.12 9.30
C CYS A 79 6.37 8.38 8.32
N TRP A 80 6.41 9.56 7.74
CA TRP A 80 7.49 9.99 6.85
C TRP A 80 8.74 10.26 7.71
N GLY A 81 9.50 9.21 8.02
CA GLY A 81 10.71 9.32 8.84
C GLY A 81 11.90 9.93 8.07
N GLY A 82 12.91 10.39 8.82
CA GLY A 82 14.24 10.76 8.30
C GLY A 82 14.42 12.20 7.78
N LEU A 83 15.63 12.51 7.29
CA LEU A 83 16.02 13.83 6.73
C LEU A 83 15.52 14.05 5.29
N THR A 84 15.39 12.97 4.49
CA THR A 84 14.89 13.01 3.11
C THR A 84 13.99 11.81 2.83
N PRO A 85 12.65 11.95 2.98
CA PRO A 85 11.72 10.87 2.68
C PRO A 85 11.72 10.53 1.18
N CYS A 86 11.62 9.24 0.85
CA CYS A 86 11.42 8.79 -0.52
C CYS A 86 10.04 9.27 -1.00
N LYS A 87 10.05 10.22 -1.93
CA LYS A 87 8.85 10.95 -2.36
C LYS A 87 8.90 11.29 -3.85
N THR A 88 7.74 11.50 -4.44
CA THR A 88 7.62 12.00 -5.81
C THR A 88 7.55 13.52 -5.82
N THR A 89 8.37 14.14 -6.66
CA THR A 89 8.30 15.56 -7.03
C THR A 89 8.08 15.69 -8.53
N LYS A 90 7.77 16.89 -9.03
CA LYS A 90 7.65 17.15 -10.48
C LYS A 90 8.89 16.69 -11.25
N ALA A 91 10.07 16.91 -10.68
CA ALA A 91 11.35 16.52 -11.29
C ALA A 91 11.56 14.99 -11.32
N LEU A 92 11.02 14.25 -10.35
CA LEU A 92 11.19 12.80 -10.23
C LEU A 92 10.06 12.00 -10.89
N LEU A 93 8.92 12.63 -11.18
CA LEU A 93 7.71 11.96 -11.69
C LEU A 93 8.00 11.08 -12.91
N SER A 94 8.64 11.64 -13.94
CA SER A 94 8.96 10.90 -15.16
C SER A 94 9.87 9.69 -14.88
N SER A 95 10.87 9.85 -14.00
CA SER A 95 11.74 8.75 -13.59
C SER A 95 10.95 7.66 -12.87
N HIS A 96 10.13 8.02 -11.87
CA HIS A 96 9.31 7.08 -11.12
C HIS A 96 8.30 6.32 -12.00
N MET A 97 7.80 6.95 -13.07
CA MET A 97 6.91 6.29 -14.05
C MET A 97 7.64 5.27 -14.95
N THR A 98 8.95 5.44 -15.16
CA THR A 98 9.77 4.45 -15.86
C THR A 98 10.26 3.34 -14.94
N GLY A 99 10.46 3.64 -13.65
CA GLY A 99 10.95 2.69 -12.66
C GLY A 99 11.46 3.37 -11.39
N LEU A 100 11.12 2.83 -10.23
CA LEU A 100 11.65 3.24 -8.93
C LEU A 100 13.02 2.60 -8.71
N ASN A 101 14.02 3.42 -8.36
CA ASN A 101 15.35 2.91 -8.07
C ASN A 101 15.35 2.08 -6.76
N TRP A 102 15.47 0.76 -6.89
CA TRP A 102 15.37 -0.16 -5.75
C TRP A 102 16.39 0.13 -4.64
N THR A 103 17.58 0.65 -4.95
CA THR A 103 18.59 0.95 -3.94
C THR A 103 18.19 2.15 -3.06
N GLU A 104 17.42 3.08 -3.61
CA GLU A 104 16.95 4.30 -2.94
C GLU A 104 15.63 4.12 -2.18
N ILE A 105 14.90 3.03 -2.44
CA ILE A 105 13.66 2.73 -1.74
C ILE A 105 13.94 2.40 -0.26
N PRO A 106 13.26 3.04 0.70
CA PRO A 106 13.39 2.76 2.13
C PRO A 106 13.02 1.32 2.49
N PRO A 107 13.61 0.74 3.57
CA PRO A 107 13.29 -0.61 4.02
C PRO A 107 11.78 -0.87 4.19
N THR A 108 11.05 0.06 4.81
CA THR A 108 9.59 -0.06 5.01
C THR A 108 8.82 -0.22 3.70
N PHE A 109 9.24 0.47 2.64
CA PHE A 109 8.59 0.38 1.34
C PHE A 109 8.94 -0.94 0.64
N LYS A 110 10.18 -1.43 0.80
CA LYS A 110 10.59 -2.76 0.33
C LYS A 110 9.79 -3.87 1.01
N ASP A 111 9.58 -3.77 2.31
CA ASP A 111 8.74 -4.71 3.06
C ASP A 111 7.29 -4.66 2.59
N ALA A 112 6.72 -3.45 2.45
CA ALA A 112 5.35 -3.27 1.95
C ALA A 112 5.18 -3.86 0.54
N ILE A 113 6.12 -3.62 -0.38
CA ILE A 113 6.13 -4.21 -1.73
C ILE A 113 6.17 -5.74 -1.65
N THR A 114 7.07 -6.29 -0.81
CA THR A 114 7.23 -7.74 -0.66
C THR A 114 5.98 -8.40 -0.11
N ILE A 115 5.38 -7.84 0.95
CA ILE A 115 4.15 -8.36 1.56
C ILE A 115 3.00 -8.29 0.55
N THR A 116 2.82 -7.15 -0.12
CA THR A 116 1.73 -6.92 -1.06
C THR A 116 1.81 -7.87 -2.27
N ARG A 117 3.03 -8.15 -2.77
CA ARG A 117 3.28 -9.18 -3.79
C ARG A 117 2.87 -10.58 -3.32
N ASN A 118 3.25 -10.97 -2.10
CA ASN A 118 2.89 -12.27 -1.54
C ASN A 118 1.37 -12.44 -1.37
N LEU A 119 0.66 -11.34 -1.07
CA LEU A 119 -0.80 -11.30 -1.00
C LEU A 119 -1.50 -11.28 -2.38
N GLN A 120 -0.74 -11.36 -3.49
CA GLN A 120 -1.26 -11.30 -4.86
C GLN A 120 -2.06 -10.00 -5.17
N ILE A 121 -1.67 -8.90 -4.52
CA ILE A 121 -2.23 -7.57 -4.79
C ILE A 121 -1.26 -6.82 -5.71
N LYS A 122 -1.73 -6.38 -6.87
CA LYS A 122 -0.86 -5.83 -7.92
C LYS A 122 -0.40 -4.39 -7.66
N TYR A 123 -1.22 -3.63 -6.94
CA TYR A 123 -1.02 -2.19 -6.81
C TYR A 123 -0.80 -1.80 -5.36
N LEU A 124 0.12 -0.87 -5.13
CA LEU A 124 0.41 -0.32 -3.82
C LEU A 124 0.27 1.21 -3.90
N TRP A 125 -0.48 1.78 -2.97
CA TRP A 125 -0.59 3.21 -2.78
C TRP A 125 0.23 3.64 -1.55
N ILE A 126 1.12 4.59 -1.76
CA ILE A 126 1.94 5.22 -0.73
C ILE A 126 1.85 6.72 -1.00
N ASP A 127 1.29 7.48 -0.06
CA ASP A 127 1.06 8.92 -0.17
C ASP A 127 2.30 9.69 -0.68
N SER A 128 3.47 9.42 -0.12
CA SER A 128 4.72 10.09 -0.49
C SER A 128 5.11 9.85 -1.96
N LEU A 129 4.75 8.71 -2.55
CA LEU A 129 5.06 8.36 -3.94
C LEU A 129 3.93 8.66 -4.92
N CYS A 130 2.67 8.53 -4.49
CA CYS A 130 1.50 8.63 -5.36
C CYS A 130 0.96 10.06 -5.48
N ILE A 131 1.40 10.97 -4.60
CA ILE A 131 1.10 12.39 -4.64
C ILE A 131 2.38 13.16 -5.00
N ILE A 132 2.27 14.16 -5.87
CA ILE A 132 3.39 15.02 -6.25
C ILE A 132 3.59 16.06 -5.16
N GLN A 133 4.65 15.90 -4.35
CA GLN A 133 4.79 16.61 -3.07
C GLN A 133 5.14 18.09 -3.17
N ASP A 134 5.64 18.53 -4.32
CA ASP A 134 5.95 19.92 -4.63
C ASP A 134 4.93 20.55 -5.60
N ASP A 135 3.75 19.93 -5.72
CA ASP A 135 2.61 20.47 -6.46
C ASP A 135 1.41 20.69 -5.53
N GLY A 136 1.12 21.96 -5.23
CA GLY A 136 0.02 22.32 -4.34
C GLY A 136 -1.37 21.97 -4.88
N GLU A 137 -1.56 21.99 -6.21
CA GLU A 137 -2.85 21.63 -6.83
C GLU A 137 -3.06 20.11 -6.77
N ASP A 138 -2.03 19.35 -7.14
CA ASP A 138 -2.05 17.88 -7.06
C ASP A 138 -2.26 17.40 -5.62
N TRP A 139 -1.52 17.98 -4.67
CA TRP A 139 -1.67 17.67 -3.26
C TRP A 139 -3.08 17.94 -2.77
N THR A 140 -3.67 19.09 -3.13
CA THR A 140 -5.03 19.45 -2.71
C THR A 140 -6.06 18.47 -3.27
N CYS A 141 -5.92 18.09 -4.55
CA CYS A 141 -6.80 17.13 -5.21
C CYS A 141 -6.73 15.75 -4.55
N GLU A 142 -5.52 15.25 -4.27
CA GLU A 142 -5.34 13.92 -3.68
C GLU A 142 -5.70 13.89 -2.19
N ALA A 143 -5.42 14.96 -1.43
CA ALA A 143 -5.79 15.06 -0.03
C ALA A 143 -7.30 14.96 0.20
N GLN A 144 -8.12 15.53 -0.69
CA GLN A 144 -9.58 15.41 -0.64
C GLN A 144 -10.08 13.97 -0.87
N LYS A 145 -9.34 13.18 -1.65
CA LYS A 145 -9.68 11.78 -1.97
C LYS A 145 -9.09 10.78 -0.99
N MET A 146 -8.08 11.16 -0.21
CA MET A 146 -7.31 10.27 0.66
C MET A 146 -8.17 9.42 1.60
N GLY A 147 -9.25 9.99 2.16
CA GLY A 147 -10.19 9.25 3.01
C GLY A 147 -10.99 8.16 2.29
N SER A 148 -11.07 8.21 0.95
CA SER A 148 -11.68 7.16 0.13
C SER A 148 -10.69 6.11 -0.37
N TYR A 149 -9.38 6.41 -0.29
CA TYR A 149 -8.31 5.49 -0.66
C TYR A 149 -7.98 4.49 0.46
N TYR A 150 -8.12 4.91 1.73
CA TYR A 150 -7.99 4.04 2.91
C TYR A 150 -9.30 3.31 3.24
#